data_AF-A0A953UQP7-F1
#
_entry.id   AF-A0A953UQP7-F1
#
_cell.length_a   1.000
_cell.length_b   1.000
_cell.length_c   1.000
_cell.angle_alpha   90.00
_cell.angle_beta   90.00
_cell.angle_gamma   90.00
#
_symmetry.space_group_name_H-M   'P 1'
#
loop_
_entity.id
_entity.type
_entity.pdbx_description
1 polymer ?
#
loop_
_entity_poly.entity_id
_entity_poly.type
_entity_poly.pdbx_seq_one_letter_code
_entity_poly.pdbx_strand_id
1 'polypeptide(L)' 'MRRTTIFLPDELHEQLRQEAFRAKTSMAELIRARPRRSTVAPRRRGSSQGPILKVAGVCSGPVLSQKIDDHLYGR' A
#
# COMPACT_ATOMS: atom_id res chain seq x y z
N MET A 1 -15.17 -10.59 -9.01
CA MET A 1 -13.80 -11.03 -9.39
C MET A 1 -13.46 -10.46 -10.76
N ARG A 2 -12.25 -9.93 -10.98
CA ARG A 2 -11.82 -9.42 -12.30
C ARG A 2 -10.92 -10.46 -12.98
N ARG A 3 -11.25 -10.83 -14.22
CA ARG A 3 -10.40 -11.68 -15.06
C ARG A 3 -9.47 -10.79 -15.86
N THR A 4 -8.18 -11.10 -15.84
CA THR A 4 -7.15 -10.36 -16.58
C THR A 4 -6.37 -11.35 -17.43
N THR A 5 -6.25 -11.05 -18.72
CA THR A 5 -5.39 -11.76 -19.66
C THR A 5 -4.13 -10.95 -19.85
N ILE A 6 -2.96 -11.57 -19.69
CA ILE A 6 -1.65 -10.94 -19.87
C ILE A 6 -0.84 -11.76 -20.88
N PHE A 7 0.03 -11.07 -21.62
CA PHE A 7 1.01 -11.72 -22.47
C PHE A 7 2.31 -11.89 -21.68
N LEU A 8 2.88 -13.09 -21.71
CA LEU A 8 4.14 -13.43 -21.08
C LEU A 8 5.10 -13.90 -22.18
N PRO A 9 6.40 -13.55 -22.11
CA PRO A 9 7.41 -14.19 -22.96
C PRO A 9 7.38 -15.71 -22.79
N ASP A 10 7.60 -16.44 -23.89
CA ASP A 10 7.45 -17.91 -23.91
C ASP A 10 8.35 -18.62 -22.88
N GLU A 11 9.58 -18.13 -22.71
CA GLU A 11 10.52 -18.65 -21.71
C GLU A 11 9.96 -18.54 -20.28
N LEU A 12 9.40 -17.37 -19.95
CA LEU A 12 8.82 -17.11 -18.63
C LEU A 12 7.54 -17.93 -18.43
N HIS A 13 6.76 -18.11 -19.49
CA HIS A 13 5.55 -18.93 -19.46
C HIS A 13 5.88 -20.40 -19.17
N GLU A 14 6.93 -20.94 -19.79
CA GLU A 14 7.38 -22.32 -19.57
C GLU A 14 7.94 -22.52 -18.15
N GLN A 15 8.74 -21.57 -17.66
CA GLN A 15 9.24 -21.61 -16.28
C GLN A 15 8.09 -21.65 -15.26
N LEU A 16 7.07 -20.79 -15.43
CA LEU A 16 5.90 -20.76 -14.55
C LEU A 16 5.10 -22.06 -14.61
N ARG A 17 5.01 -22.68 -15.79
CA ARG A 17 4.34 -23.98 -15.97
C ARG A 17 5.07 -25.08 -15.18
N GLN A 18 6.39 -25.15 -15.29
CA GLN A 18 7.21 -26.14 -14.57
C GLN A 18 7.13 -25.94 -13.05
N GLU A 19 7.18 -24.69 -12.58
CA GLU A 19 7.07 -24.37 -11.16
C GLU A 19 5.69 -24.74 -10.61
N ALA A 20 4.62 -24.42 -11.34
CA ALA A 20 3.24 -24.78 -10.97
C ALA A 20 3.06 -26.30 -10.88
N PHE A 21 3.64 -27.05 -11.82
CA PHE A 21 3.63 -28.50 -11.81
C PHE A 21 4.34 -29.06 -10.57
N ARG A 22 5.54 -28.56 -10.24
CA ARG A 22 6.30 -28.97 -9.06
C ARG A 22 5.56 -28.64 -7.76
N ALA A 23 4.91 -27.49 -7.69
CA ALA A 23 4.13 -27.04 -6.55
C ALA A 23 2.72 -27.65 -6.47
N LYS A 24 2.32 -28.49 -7.45
CA LYS A 24 0.97 -29.08 -7.56
C LYS A 24 -0.15 -28.05 -7.42
N THR A 25 0.06 -26.86 -7.95
CA THR A 25 -0.89 -25.74 -7.91
C THR A 25 -1.12 -25.18 -9.32
N SER A 26 -2.14 -24.35 -9.48
CA SER A 26 -2.38 -23.69 -10.77
C SER A 26 -1.39 -22.53 -11.00
N MET A 27 -0.99 -22.27 -12.24
CA MET A 27 -0.14 -21.12 -12.57
C MET A 27 -0.74 -19.80 -12.07
N ALA A 28 -2.07 -19.65 -12.14
CA ALA A 28 -2.76 -18.45 -11.66
C ALA A 28 -2.66 -18.29 -10.14
N GLU A 29 -2.72 -19.40 -9.39
CA GLU A 29 -2.53 -19.39 -7.95
C GLU A 29 -1.09 -19.09 -7.57
N LEU A 30 -0.12 -19.67 -8.29
CA LEU A 30 1.29 -19.36 -8.14
C LEU A 30 1.58 -17.87 -8.39
N ILE A 31 1.06 -17.30 -9.48
CA ILE A 31 1.20 -15.86 -9.81
C ILE A 31 0.59 -14.97 -8.72
N ARG A 32 -0.55 -15.37 -8.14
CA ARG A 32 -1.22 -14.61 -7.07
C ARG A 32 -0.51 -14.73 -5.72
N ALA A 33 0.07 -15.90 -5.44
CA ALA A 33 0.78 -16.20 -4.19
C ALA A 33 2.14 -15.50 -4.13
N ARG A 34 2.77 -15.21 -5.28
CA ARG A 34 3.98 -14.40 -5.32
C ARG A 34 3.70 -13.05 -4.63
N PRO A 35 4.43 -12.71 -3.55
CA PRO A 35 4.18 -11.48 -2.83
C PRO A 35 4.29 -10.32 -3.82
N ARG A 36 3.34 -9.38 -3.75
CA ARG A 36 3.35 -8.14 -4.54
C ARG A 36 4.56 -7.30 -4.14
N ARG A 37 5.74 -7.71 -4.59
CA ARG A 37 7.00 -6.97 -4.47
C ARG A 37 7.13 -5.93 -5.59
N SER A 38 6.00 -5.56 -6.21
CA SER A 38 5.92 -4.46 -7.15
C SER A 38 5.70 -3.17 -6.37
N THR A 39 6.63 -2.26 -6.56
CA THR A 39 6.95 -0.99 -5.93
C THR A 39 5.88 0.10 -6.02
N VAL A 40 4.60 -0.26 -6.16
CA VAL A 40 3.50 0.70 -6.08
C VAL A 40 2.80 0.48 -4.76
N ALA A 41 3.30 1.16 -3.73
CA ALA A 41 2.51 1.43 -2.53
C ALA A 41 1.11 1.87 -2.99
N PRO A 42 0.02 1.37 -2.38
CA PRO A 42 -1.31 1.85 -2.72
C PRO A 42 -1.24 3.36 -2.60
N ARG A 43 -1.47 4.07 -3.72
CA ARG A 43 -1.53 5.53 -3.76
C ARG A 43 -2.56 5.92 -2.72
N ARG A 44 -2.10 6.27 -1.51
CA ARG A 44 -2.91 6.91 -0.48
C ARG A 44 -3.46 8.10 -1.22
N ARG A 45 -4.76 8.07 -1.54
CA ARG A 45 -5.51 9.28 -1.88
C ARG A 45 -5.08 10.25 -0.80
N GLY A 46 -4.38 11.32 -1.20
CA GLY A 46 -3.74 12.22 -0.27
C GLY A 46 -4.79 12.63 0.75
N SER A 47 -4.68 12.09 1.97
CA SER A 47 -5.14 12.83 3.12
C SER A 47 -4.19 14.01 3.13
N SER A 48 -4.61 15.10 2.49
CA SER A 48 -4.16 16.42 2.89
C SER A 48 -4.11 16.35 4.42
N GLN A 49 -2.92 16.49 5.00
CA GLN A 49 -2.81 16.67 6.43
C GLN A 49 -3.51 17.99 6.70
N GLY A 50 -4.81 17.90 6.96
CA GLY A 50 -5.63 19.01 7.36
C GLY A 50 -5.02 19.64 8.62
N PRO A 51 -5.33 20.91 8.90
CA PRO A 51 -4.80 21.64 10.05
C PRO A 51 -4.95 20.88 11.39
N ILE A 52 -5.95 19.99 11.49
CA ILE A 52 -6.18 19.11 12.66
C ILE A 52 -5.00 18.15 12.94
N LEU A 53 -4.32 17.62 11.92
CA LEU A 53 -3.19 16.69 12.10
C LEU A 53 -1.90 17.39 12.54
N LYS A 54 -1.79 18.72 12.40
CA LYS A 54 -0.65 19.49 12.95
C LYS A 54 -0.69 19.62 14.47
N VAL A 55 -1.89 19.59 15.08
CA VAL A 55 -2.08 19.78 16.53
C VAL A 55 -1.97 18.46 17.30
N ALA A 56 -2.05 17.32 16.60
CA ALA A 56 -2.01 15.98 17.21
C ALA A 56 -0.69 15.65 17.94
N GLY A 57 0.35 16.47 17.81
CA GLY A 57 1.63 16.33 18.53
C GLY A 57 1.85 17.34 19.67
N VAL A 58 0.91 18.26 19.94
CA VAL A 58 1.08 19.32 20.94
C VAL A 58 0.57 18.89 22.34
N CYS A 59 -0.23 17.83 22.42
CA CYS A 59 -0.77 17.35 23.69
C CYS A 59 0.11 16.23 24.26
N SER A 60 1.11 16.58 25.07
CA SER A 60 1.80 15.63 25.95
C SER A 60 1.50 16.00 27.41
N GLY A 61 0.73 15.16 28.10
CA GLY A 61 0.39 15.35 29.52
C GLY A 61 -0.93 16.13 29.77
N PRO A 62 -1.25 16.42 31.05
CA PRO A 62 -2.58 16.91 31.47
C PRO A 62 -2.85 18.39 31.13
N VAL A 63 -1.94 19.05 30.40
CA VAL A 63 -2.11 20.44 29.96
C VAL A 63 -2.55 20.43 28.50
N LEU A 64 -3.87 20.55 28.29
CA LEU A 64 -4.49 20.33 26.98
C LEU A 64 -4.39 21.50 25.99
N SER A 65 -3.86 22.67 26.37
CA SER A 65 -3.78 23.76 25.40
C SER A 65 -2.89 24.89 25.88
N GLN A 66 -1.63 24.90 25.46
CA GLN A 66 -0.91 26.17 25.33
C GLN A 66 -0.50 26.31 23.86
N LYS A 67 -0.79 27.49 23.28
CA LYS A 67 -0.47 27.89 21.90
C LYS A 67 -1.26 27.19 20.77
N ILE A 68 -2.39 26.57 21.08
CA ILE A 68 -3.28 26.00 20.05
C ILE A 68 -3.82 27.11 19.15
N ASP A 69 -4.23 28.23 19.74
CA ASP A 69 -4.80 29.35 18.98
C ASP A 69 -3.77 29.99 18.06
N ASP A 70 -2.50 30.12 18.48
CA ASP A 70 -1.42 30.62 17.63
C ASP A 70 -1.18 29.69 16.42
N HIS A 71 -1.27 28.38 16.62
CA HIS A 71 -1.06 27.39 15.56
C HIS A 71 -2.23 27.27 14.58
N LEU A 72 -3.46 27.55 15.02
CA LEU A 72 -4.66 27.46 14.18
C LEU A 72 -5.01 28.80 13.50
N TYR A 73 -4.74 29.92 14.16
CA TYR A 73 -5.20 31.24 13.73
C TYR A 73 -4.07 32.23 13.42
N GLY A 74 -2.80 31.89 13.71
CA GLY A 74 -1.60 32.55 13.16
C GLY A 74 -1.51 34.05 13.37
N ARG A 75 -1.33 34.50 14.62
CA ARG A 75 -0.98 35.90 14.92
C ARG A 75 0.52 36.10 15.07
#